data_AF-A0A5N7ZLS6-F1
#
_entry.id   AF-A0A5N7ZLS6-F1
#
_cell.length_a   1.000
_cell.length_b   1.000
_cell.length_c   1.000
_cell.angle_alpha   90.00
_cell.angle_beta   90.00
_cell.angle_gamma   90.00
#
_symmetry.space_group_name_H-M   'P 1'
#
loop_
_entity.id
_entity.type
_entity.pdbx_description
1 polymer ?
#
loop_
_entity_poly.entity_id
_entity_poly.type
_entity_poly.pdbx_seq_one_letter_code
_entity_poly.pdbx_strand_id
1 'polypeptide(L)'
;MQAASPAPTGASQDLHPVDQRLPSGKLAALGLQHVLVMYAGAVAVPLIVGRALNLTPDEVAMLISADLFCCGLVTLIQTLGATQWFGIKLPVMMGGTFAAVAPMVAMANANPGPGGAQLLFGTIIGAGIISMLIAPMISRMLRFFPPVVTGTIITVIGITLMRVGINWVFGNPS
;
A
#
# COMPACT_ATOMS: atom_id res chain seq x y z
N MET A 1 -25.89 59.11 -20.43
CA MET A 1 -25.09 58.94 -21.67
C MET A 1 -23.65 58.63 -21.30
N GLN A 2 -23.26 57.36 -21.31
CA GLN A 2 -21.94 56.78 -21.67
C GLN A 2 -22.03 55.29 -21.26
N ALA A 3 -22.45 54.43 -22.18
CA ALA A 3 -21.59 53.71 -23.13
C ALA A 3 -21.21 52.33 -22.55
N ALA A 4 -21.93 51.30 -23.03
CA ALA A 4 -21.62 49.90 -22.84
C ALA A 4 -20.29 49.53 -23.51
N SER A 5 -19.50 48.67 -22.87
CA SER A 5 -18.43 47.81 -23.43
C SER A 5 -17.79 46.95 -22.33
N PRO A 6 -17.20 45.77 -22.62
CA PRO A 6 -17.79 44.57 -23.21
C PRO A 6 -17.62 43.34 -22.28
N ALA A 7 -18.29 42.24 -22.59
CA ALA A 7 -18.10 40.96 -21.91
C ALA A 7 -16.69 40.39 -22.14
N PRO A 8 -16.00 39.86 -21.11
CA PRO A 8 -14.82 39.04 -21.34
C PRO A 8 -15.25 37.67 -21.88
N THR A 9 -15.12 37.51 -23.19
CA THR A 9 -15.08 36.24 -23.91
C THR A 9 -13.82 35.49 -23.51
N GLY A 10 -13.97 34.30 -22.93
CA GLY A 10 -12.83 33.43 -22.63
C GLY A 10 -13.02 32.61 -21.38
N ALA A 11 -13.95 31.65 -21.41
CA ALA A 11 -13.94 30.55 -20.47
C ALA A 11 -12.72 29.66 -20.79
N SER A 12 -11.55 30.06 -20.32
CA SER A 12 -10.44 29.14 -20.09
C SER A 12 -10.95 28.15 -19.06
N GLN A 13 -11.32 26.95 -19.50
CA GLN A 13 -11.64 25.86 -18.60
C GLN A 13 -10.39 25.64 -17.73
N ASP A 14 -10.45 26.05 -16.47
CA ASP A 14 -9.47 25.69 -15.46
C ASP A 14 -9.48 24.16 -15.35
N LEU A 15 -8.62 23.51 -16.13
CA LEU A 15 -8.37 22.09 -16.06
C LEU A 15 -7.93 21.76 -14.63
N HIS A 16 -8.60 20.79 -14.02
CA HIS A 16 -8.31 20.36 -12.65
C HIS A 16 -6.80 20.05 -12.51
N PRO A 17 -6.13 20.40 -11.41
CA PRO A 17 -4.67 20.21 -11.26
C PRO A 17 -4.18 18.77 -11.49
N VAL A 18 -5.07 17.78 -11.43
CA VAL A 18 -4.82 16.36 -11.78
C VAL A 18 -4.71 16.13 -13.30
N ASP A 19 -5.32 16.96 -14.13
CA ASP A 19 -5.34 16.86 -15.60
C ASP A 19 -4.21 17.67 -16.27
N GLN A 20 -3.43 18.43 -15.49
CA GLN A 20 -2.22 19.09 -16.00
C GLN A 20 -1.12 18.04 -16.21
N ARG A 21 -0.93 17.62 -17.46
CA ARG A 21 0.23 16.81 -17.86
C ARG A 21 1.50 17.64 -17.69
N LEU A 22 2.26 17.38 -16.61
CA LEU A 22 3.61 17.93 -16.43
C LEU A 22 4.52 17.58 -17.63
N PRO A 23 5.60 18.32 -17.87
CA PRO A 23 6.57 18.01 -18.92
C PRO A 23 7.01 16.53 -18.85
N SER A 24 7.00 15.83 -19.98
CA SER A 24 7.20 14.37 -20.07
C SER A 24 8.42 13.84 -19.33
N GLY A 25 9.52 14.60 -19.30
CA GLY A 25 10.73 14.25 -18.53
C GLY A 25 10.58 14.35 -17.02
N LYS A 26 9.84 15.35 -16.50
CA LYS A 26 9.55 15.49 -15.07
C LYS A 26 8.55 14.44 -14.59
N LEU A 27 7.55 14.10 -15.41
CA LEU A 27 6.63 12.99 -15.13
C LEU A 27 7.37 11.65 -15.04
N ALA A 28 8.30 11.38 -15.96
CA ALA A 28 9.10 10.15 -15.94
C ALA A 28 10.00 10.08 -14.70
N ALA A 29 10.70 11.17 -14.36
CA ALA A 29 11.54 11.23 -13.17
C ALA A 29 10.72 11.09 -11.87
N LEU A 30 9.56 11.74 -11.78
CA LEU A 30 8.66 11.65 -10.64
C LEU A 30 8.06 10.24 -10.50
N GLY A 31 7.67 9.61 -11.61
CA GLY A 31 7.19 8.23 -11.64
C GLY A 31 8.27 7.24 -11.20
N LEU A 32 9.50 7.42 -11.69
CA LEU A 32 10.64 6.61 -11.27
C LEU A 32 10.91 6.77 -9.77
N GLN A 33 10.91 8.01 -9.25
CA GLN A 33 11.07 8.26 -7.82
C GLN A 33 9.96 7.59 -7.00
N HIS A 34 8.72 7.67 -7.45
CA HIS A 34 7.59 7.02 -6.78
C HIS A 34 7.75 5.50 -6.73
N VAL A 35 8.17 4.86 -7.82
CA VAL A 35 8.40 3.42 -7.88
C VAL A 35 9.57 3.01 -6.99
N LEU A 36 10.68 3.76 -7.02
CA LEU A 36 11.85 3.47 -6.18
C LEU A 36 11.53 3.60 -4.68
N VAL A 37 10.77 4.62 -4.30
CA VAL A 37 10.32 4.81 -2.91
C VAL A 37 9.34 3.71 -2.50
N MET A 38 8.43 3.31 -3.39
CA MET A 38 7.52 2.21 -3.12
C MET A 38 8.24 0.87 -2.97
N TYR A 39 9.24 0.60 -3.82
CA TYR A 39 10.03 -0.63 -3.77
C TYR A 39 10.70 -0.83 -2.41
N ALA A 40 11.28 0.23 -1.84
CA ALA A 40 11.88 0.18 -0.50
C ALA A 40 10.88 -0.25 0.59
N GLY A 41 9.62 0.19 0.50
CA GLY A 41 8.56 -0.21 1.42
C GLY A 41 7.99 -1.60 1.13
N ALA A 42 7.78 -1.94 -0.13
CA ALA A 42 7.16 -3.20 -0.56
C ALA A 42 8.04 -4.40 -0.24
N VAL A 43 9.36 -4.30 -0.42
CA VAL A 43 10.31 -5.40 -0.11
C VAL A 43 10.45 -5.66 1.39
N ALA A 44 10.19 -4.66 2.24
CA ALA A 44 10.35 -4.80 3.68
C ALA A 44 9.36 -5.80 4.31
N VAL A 45 8.10 -5.80 3.88
CA VAL A 45 7.06 -6.70 4.40
C VAL A 45 7.38 -8.20 4.19
N PRO A 46 7.59 -8.69 2.96
CA PRO A 46 7.92 -10.09 2.71
C PRO A 46 9.27 -10.48 3.32
N LEU A 47 10.23 -9.55 3.44
CA LEU A 47 11.49 -9.82 4.12
C LEU A 47 11.28 -10.04 5.63
N ILE A 48 10.48 -9.22 6.31
CA ILE A 48 10.19 -9.40 7.75
C ILE A 48 9.45 -10.72 7.98
N VAL A 49 8.42 -11.00 7.18
CA VAL A 49 7.59 -12.20 7.32
C VAL A 49 8.38 -13.47 6.96
N GLY A 50 9.15 -13.44 5.87
CA GLY A 50 9.97 -14.58 5.45
C GLY A 50 11.06 -14.93 6.47
N ARG A 51 11.61 -13.93 7.16
CA ARG A 51 12.54 -14.14 8.28
C ARG A 51 11.86 -14.74 9.50
N ALA A 52 10.68 -14.24 9.88
CA ALA A 52 9.92 -14.81 10.99
C ALA A 52 9.52 -16.28 10.76
N LEU A 53 9.30 -16.67 9.51
CA LEU A 53 9.00 -18.06 9.12
C LEU A 53 10.25 -18.95 8.96
N ASN A 54 11.46 -18.43 9.15
CA ASN A 54 12.73 -19.15 8.89
C ASN A 54 12.82 -19.73 7.46
N LEU A 55 12.30 -19.00 6.46
CA LEU A 55 12.39 -19.41 5.05
C LEU A 55 13.81 -19.25 4.51
N THR A 56 14.14 -20.08 3.52
CA THR A 56 15.42 -19.98 2.80
C THR A 56 15.51 -18.68 2.00
N PRO A 57 16.72 -18.18 1.70
CA PRO A 57 16.89 -16.96 0.90
C PRO A 57 16.17 -17.01 -0.45
N ASP A 58 16.11 -18.19 -1.08
CA ASP A 58 15.42 -18.40 -2.36
C ASP A 58 13.91 -18.23 -2.22
N GLU A 59 13.30 -18.76 -1.14
CA GLU A 59 11.87 -18.59 -0.85
C GLU A 59 11.52 -17.14 -0.51
N VAL A 60 12.41 -16.42 0.19
CA VAL A 60 12.23 -14.99 0.47
C VAL A 60 12.30 -14.17 -0.83
N ALA A 61 13.22 -14.49 -1.74
CA ALA A 61 13.29 -13.84 -3.05
C ALA A 61 12.04 -14.10 -3.90
N MET A 62 11.49 -15.32 -3.83
CA MET A 62 10.21 -15.67 -4.44
C MET A 62 9.05 -14.86 -3.84
N LEU A 63 8.99 -14.71 -2.52
CA LEU A 63 7.99 -13.89 -1.83
C LEU A 63 8.05 -12.42 -2.25
N ILE A 64 9.25 -11.86 -2.33
CA ILE A 64 9.46 -10.47 -2.77
C ILE A 64 8.95 -10.29 -4.21
N SER A 65 9.30 -11.20 -5.11
CA SER A 65 8.88 -11.15 -6.50
C SER A 65 7.37 -11.29 -6.65
N ALA A 66 6.76 -12.19 -5.87
CA ALA A 66 5.31 -12.39 -5.85
C ALA A 66 4.56 -11.19 -5.27
N ASP A 67 5.06 -10.56 -4.20
CA ASP A 67 4.48 -9.36 -3.61
C ASP A 67 4.53 -8.19 -4.59
N LEU A 68 5.70 -7.92 -5.19
CA LEU A 68 5.87 -6.86 -6.19
C LEU A 68 4.99 -7.08 -7.42
N PHE A 69 4.86 -8.33 -7.88
CA PHE A 69 3.99 -8.68 -8.99
C PHE A 69 2.51 -8.46 -8.65
N CYS A 70 2.06 -8.94 -7.49
CA CYS A 70 0.68 -8.77 -7.03
C CYS A 70 0.35 -7.29 -6.81
N CYS A 71 1.22 -6.55 -6.14
CA CYS A 71 1.13 -5.12 -5.90
C CYS A 71 1.04 -4.31 -7.20
N GLY A 72 1.89 -4.62 -8.18
CA GLY A 72 1.86 -4.00 -9.50
C GLY A 72 0.57 -4.32 -10.26
N LEU A 73 0.11 -5.56 -10.21
CA LEU A 73 -1.14 -6.00 -10.83
C LEU A 73 -2.36 -5.30 -10.21
N VAL A 74 -2.45 -5.24 -8.88
CA VAL A 74 -3.53 -4.57 -8.16
C VAL A 74 -3.53 -3.08 -8.46
N THR A 75 -2.35 -2.45 -8.48
CA THR A 75 -2.21 -1.03 -8.85
C THR A 75 -2.65 -0.81 -10.30
N LEU A 76 -2.26 -1.66 -11.25
CA LEU A 76 -2.75 -1.61 -12.64
C LEU A 76 -4.27 -1.74 -12.70
N ILE A 77 -4.86 -2.73 -12.03
CA ILE A 77 -6.31 -2.93 -12.01
C ILE A 77 -7.04 -1.69 -11.45
N GLN A 78 -6.51 -1.08 -10.39
CA GLN A 78 -7.12 0.06 -9.72
C GLN A 78 -6.96 1.36 -10.50
N THR A 79 -5.84 1.53 -11.22
CA THR A 79 -5.55 2.70 -12.05
C THR A 79 -6.23 2.64 -13.43
N LEU A 80 -6.28 1.47 -14.08
CA LEU A 80 -6.97 1.28 -15.35
C LEU A 80 -8.50 1.32 -15.19
N GLY A 81 -9.01 1.05 -13.98
CA GLY A 81 -10.43 1.19 -13.65
C GLY A 81 -11.32 0.37 -14.59
N ALA A 82 -11.24 -0.96 -14.50
CA ALA A 82 -11.98 -1.86 -15.37
C ALA A 82 -13.51 -1.81 -15.21
N THR A 83 -14.08 -1.20 -14.15
CA THR A 83 -15.54 -1.08 -13.99
C THR A 83 -15.92 0.15 -13.18
N GLN A 84 -17.01 0.81 -13.59
CA GLN A 84 -17.67 1.99 -13.00
C GLN A 84 -18.13 1.85 -11.52
N TRP A 85 -17.90 0.70 -10.88
CA TRP A 85 -18.11 0.43 -9.45
C TRP A 85 -16.80 0.07 -8.70
N PHE A 86 -15.70 -0.18 -9.43
CA PHE A 86 -14.40 -0.59 -8.91
C PHE A 86 -13.27 0.12 -9.68
N GLY A 87 -12.80 1.23 -9.14
CA GLY A 87 -11.72 2.01 -9.72
C GLY A 87 -11.94 3.49 -9.52
N ILE A 88 -11.13 4.12 -8.68
CA ILE A 88 -11.22 5.56 -8.36
C ILE A 88 -10.70 6.39 -9.55
N LYS A 89 -10.18 5.74 -10.63
CA LYS A 89 -9.47 6.38 -11.75
C LYS A 89 -8.39 7.36 -11.29
N LEU A 90 -7.83 7.08 -10.11
CA LEU A 90 -6.73 7.83 -9.51
C LEU A 90 -5.51 6.90 -9.39
N PRO A 91 -4.29 7.41 -9.63
CA PRO A 91 -3.04 6.68 -9.44
C PRO A 91 -2.79 6.42 -7.94
N VAL A 92 -3.48 5.41 -7.39
CA VAL A 92 -3.31 4.95 -6.01
C VAL A 92 -2.42 3.72 -6.01
N MET A 93 -1.20 3.86 -5.48
CA MET A 93 -0.25 2.76 -5.31
C MET A 93 -0.73 1.85 -4.17
N MET A 94 -1.13 0.62 -4.50
CA MET A 94 -1.65 -0.33 -3.52
C MET A 94 -0.54 -1.31 -3.14
N GLY A 95 0.13 -1.06 -2.01
CA GLY A 95 1.17 -1.93 -1.48
C GLY A 95 0.72 -2.73 -0.26
N GLY A 96 1.54 -3.71 0.16
CA GLY A 96 1.33 -4.44 1.41
C GLY A 96 1.29 -3.49 2.62
N THR A 97 0.31 -3.69 3.51
CA THR A 97 0.19 -2.86 4.72
C THR A 97 1.09 -3.36 5.85
N PHE A 98 1.90 -2.47 6.41
CA PHE A 98 2.69 -2.76 7.60
C PHE A 98 1.84 -3.08 8.84
N ALA A 99 0.56 -2.71 8.85
CA ALA A 99 -0.35 -3.04 9.93
C ALA A 99 -0.57 -4.56 10.08
N ALA A 100 -0.50 -5.31 8.97
CA ALA A 100 -0.67 -6.76 8.98
C ALA A 100 0.62 -7.52 9.36
N VAL A 101 1.78 -6.86 9.35
CA VAL A 101 3.07 -7.50 9.62
C VAL A 101 3.15 -8.02 11.05
N ALA A 102 2.72 -7.23 12.04
CA ALA A 102 2.76 -7.64 13.45
C ALA A 102 1.99 -8.95 13.73
N PRO A 103 0.71 -9.10 13.31
CA PRO A 103 0.00 -10.37 13.51
C PRO A 103 0.58 -11.51 12.66
N MET A 104 1.10 -11.24 11.45
CA MET A 104 1.77 -12.26 10.63
C MET A 104 3.02 -12.82 11.32
N VAL A 105 3.87 -11.96 11.89
CA VAL A 105 5.08 -12.36 12.63
C VAL A 105 4.70 -13.10 13.91
N ALA A 106 3.67 -12.67 14.63
CA ALA A 106 3.18 -13.37 15.81
C ALA A 106 2.69 -14.79 15.46
N MET A 107 1.96 -14.95 14.35
CA MET A 107 1.52 -16.27 13.87
C MET A 107 2.69 -17.15 13.43
N ALA A 108 3.67 -16.57 12.73
CA ALA A 108 4.88 -17.27 12.31
C ALA A 108 5.70 -17.78 13.52
N ASN A 109 5.85 -16.96 14.56
CA ASN A 109 6.53 -17.35 15.80
C ASN A 109 5.74 -18.39 16.60
N ALA A 110 4.41 -18.35 16.55
CA ALA A 110 3.56 -19.32 17.24
C ALA A 110 3.59 -20.71 16.56
N ASN A 111 3.82 -20.77 15.25
CA ASN A 111 3.87 -22.02 14.49
C ASN A 111 5.09 -22.04 13.53
N PRO A 112 6.30 -22.30 14.03
CA PRO A 112 7.49 -22.35 13.20
C PRO A 112 7.52 -23.61 12.30
N GLY A 113 7.95 -23.46 11.04
CA GLY A 113 8.18 -24.55 10.09
C GLY A 113 7.32 -24.51 8.81
N PRO A 114 7.45 -25.52 7.92
CA PRO A 114 6.76 -25.55 6.62
C PRO A 114 5.23 -25.51 6.73
N GLY A 115 4.68 -26.11 7.79
CA GLY A 115 3.25 -26.05 8.10
C GLY A 115 2.80 -24.64 8.52
N GLY A 116 3.68 -23.85 9.15
CA GLY A 116 3.45 -22.46 9.52
C GLY A 116 3.30 -21.53 8.33
N ALA A 117 4.13 -21.73 7.29
CA ALA A 117 4.01 -20.97 6.04
C ALA A 117 2.68 -21.27 5.33
N GLN A 118 2.28 -22.55 5.25
CA GLN A 118 0.99 -22.94 4.67
C GLN A 118 -0.20 -22.38 5.46
N LEU A 119 -0.13 -22.42 6.80
CA LEU A 119 -1.11 -21.78 7.68
C LEU A 119 -1.16 -20.27 7.47
N LEU A 120 -0.01 -19.61 7.31
CA LEU A 120 0.06 -18.18 7.07
C LEU A 120 -0.62 -17.82 5.74
N PHE A 121 -0.30 -18.50 4.64
CA PHE A 121 -0.97 -18.26 3.36
C PHE A 121 -2.47 -18.56 3.42
N GLY A 122 -2.88 -19.66 4.06
CA GLY A 122 -4.30 -20.00 4.23
C GLY A 122 -5.06 -18.98 5.07
N THR A 123 -4.45 -18.48 6.15
CA THR A 123 -5.04 -17.44 7.00
C THR A 123 -5.08 -16.08 6.31
N ILE A 124 -4.08 -15.72 5.49
CA ILE A 124 -4.10 -14.50 4.68
C ILE A 124 -5.26 -14.56 3.67
N ILE A 125 -5.42 -15.67 2.96
CA ILE A 125 -6.51 -15.85 1.99
C ILE A 125 -7.87 -15.78 2.70
N GLY A 126 -8.02 -16.51 3.83
CA GLY A 126 -9.23 -16.48 4.64
C GLY A 126 -9.55 -15.08 5.19
N ALA A 127 -8.55 -14.38 5.73
CA ALA A 127 -8.67 -13.01 6.20
C ALA A 127 -9.04 -12.05 5.07
N GLY A 128 -8.51 -12.24 3.86
CA GLY A 128 -8.88 -11.46 2.68
C GLY A 128 -10.35 -11.62 2.29
N ILE A 129 -10.84 -12.86 2.24
CA ILE A 129 -12.26 -13.15 1.93
C ILE A 129 -13.18 -12.57 3.01
N ILE A 130 -12.85 -12.80 4.29
CA ILE A 130 -13.62 -12.26 5.42
C ILE A 130 -13.59 -10.72 5.40
N SER A 131 -12.43 -10.12 5.16
CA SER A 131 -12.30 -8.66 5.06
C SER A 131 -13.14 -8.10 3.92
N MET A 132 -13.22 -8.78 2.78
CA MET A 132 -14.08 -8.37 1.66
C MET A 132 -15.56 -8.39 2.03
N LEU A 133 -15.99 -9.39 2.81
CA LEU A 133 -17.38 -9.50 3.29
C LEU A 133 -17.74 -8.41 4.31
N ILE A 134 -16.81 -8.10 5.23
CA ILE A 134 -17.05 -7.15 6.33
C ILE A 134 -16.70 -5.71 5.92
N ALA A 135 -15.91 -5.49 4.86
CA ALA A 135 -15.54 -4.17 4.33
C ALA A 135 -16.70 -3.16 4.21
N PRO A 136 -17.87 -3.49 3.63
CA PRO A 136 -19.00 -2.55 3.55
C PRO A 136 -19.61 -2.20 4.92
N MET A 137 -19.44 -3.07 5.92
CA MET A 137 -19.89 -2.81 7.29
C MET A 137 -18.88 -1.92 8.03
N ILE A 138 -17.58 -2.20 7.91
CA ILE A 138 -16.50 -1.38 8.48
C ILE A 138 -16.53 0.03 7.91
N SER A 139 -16.77 0.20 6.61
CA SER A 139 -16.78 1.52 5.98
C SER A 139 -17.85 2.44 6.57
N ARG A 140 -18.97 1.89 7.02
CA ARG A 140 -20.02 2.61 7.75
C ARG A 140 -19.61 2.95 9.19
N MET A 141 -18.76 2.13 9.80
CA MET A 141 -18.26 2.30 11.17
C MET A 141 -17.05 3.24 11.28
N LEU A 142 -16.33 3.50 10.18
CA LEU A 142 -15.21 4.45 10.12
C LEU A 142 -15.61 5.88 10.57
N ARG A 143 -16.90 6.24 10.52
CA ARG A 143 -17.43 7.50 11.07
C ARG A 143 -17.24 7.62 12.59
N PHE A 144 -17.11 6.51 13.31
CA PHE A 144 -16.93 6.47 14.76
C PHE A 144 -15.46 6.45 15.20
N PHE A 145 -14.51 6.36 14.25
CA PHE A 145 -13.08 6.39 14.54
C PHE A 145 -12.54 7.80 14.28
N PRO A 146 -12.44 8.66 15.31
CA PRO A 146 -11.88 9.99 15.15
C PRO A 146 -10.41 9.92 14.70
N PRO A 147 -9.89 10.97 14.04
CA PRO A 147 -8.54 10.97 13.46
C PRO A 147 -7.42 10.67 14.47
N VAL A 148 -7.68 10.88 15.76
CA VAL A 148 -6.77 10.50 16.85
C VAL A 148 -6.47 9.00 16.89
N VAL A 149 -7.45 8.13 16.61
CA VAL A 149 -7.24 6.66 16.63
C VAL A 149 -6.38 6.23 15.45
N THR A 150 -6.69 6.74 14.26
CA THR A 150 -5.92 6.46 13.05
C THR A 150 -4.47 6.94 13.20
N GLY A 151 -4.26 8.15 13.74
CA GLY A 151 -2.92 8.68 14.01
C GLY A 151 -2.14 7.81 15.00
N THR A 152 -2.78 7.38 16.09
CA THR A 152 -2.14 6.52 17.10
C THR A 152 -1.73 5.16 16.51
N ILE A 153 -2.57 4.54 15.68
CA ILE A 153 -2.26 3.27 15.01
C ILE A 153 -1.04 3.45 14.08
N ILE A 154 -1.00 4.53 13.30
CA ILE A 154 0.13 4.83 12.42
C ILE A 154 1.42 5.02 13.23
N THR A 155 1.36 5.72 14.37
CA THR A 155 2.51 5.88 15.27
C THR A 155 3.00 4.54 15.80
N VAL A 156 2.10 3.65 16.22
CA VAL A 156 2.46 2.31 16.70
C VAL A 156 3.13 1.47 15.60
N ILE A 157 2.62 1.53 14.37
CA ILE A 157 3.25 0.88 13.21
C ILE A 157 4.66 1.42 13.00
N GLY A 158 4.83 2.75 13.00
CA GLY A 158 6.14 3.40 12.85
C GLY A 158 7.15 3.00 13.93
N ILE A 159 6.73 2.97 15.20
CA ILE A 159 7.58 2.54 16.32
C ILE A 159 8.00 1.08 16.15
N THR A 160 7.09 0.22 15.70
CA THR A 160 7.38 -1.21 15.46
C THR A 160 8.40 -1.37 14.33
N LEU A 161 8.26 -0.62 13.24
CA LEU A 161 9.20 -0.64 12.13
C LEU A 161 10.57 -0.06 12.49
N MET A 162 10.61 0.95 13.35
CA MET A 162 11.88 1.50 13.85
C MET A 162 12.69 0.42 14.58
N ARG A 163 12.04 -0.44 15.38
CA ARG A 163 12.73 -1.57 16.03
C ARG A 163 13.29 -2.57 15.02
N VAL A 164 12.55 -2.88 13.97
CA VAL A 164 13.01 -3.76 12.88
C VAL A 164 14.22 -3.14 12.16
N GLY A 165 14.15 -1.86 11.81
CA GLY A 165 15.25 -1.16 11.14
C GLY A 165 16.51 -1.08 12.00
N ILE A 166 16.35 -0.85 13.31
CA ILE A 166 17.43 -0.91 14.29
C ILE A 166 18.08 -2.31 14.27
N ASN A 167 17.29 -3.39 14.38
CA ASN A 167 17.83 -4.76 14.33
C ASN A 167 18.64 -5.03 13.05
N TRP A 168 18.22 -4.48 11.91
CA TRP A 168 18.99 -4.61 10.66
C TRP A 168 20.32 -3.84 10.69
N VAL A 169 20.35 -2.64 11.26
CA VAL A 169 21.58 -1.81 11.37
C VAL A 169 22.59 -2.42 12.33
N PHE A 170 22.13 -3.01 13.43
CA PHE A 170 23.00 -3.63 14.44
C PHE A 170 23.55 -5.02 14.03
N GLY A 171 23.20 -5.51 12.84
CA GLY A 171 23.73 -6.77 12.33
C GLY A 171 23.31 -8.01 13.12
N ASN A 172 22.29 -7.89 13.98
CA ASN A 172 21.71 -9.02 14.71
C ASN A 172 20.36 -9.39 14.08
N PRO A 173 20.29 -10.43 13.23
CA PRO A 173 19.07 -10.93 12.64
C PRO A 173 18.38 -11.91 13.59
N SER A 174 18.06 -11.47 14.82
CA SER A 174 17.30 -12.27 15.81
C SER A 174 15.87 -11.76 15.96
#